data_AF-A0A943S6T4-F1
#
_entry.id   AF-A0A943S6T4-F1
#
_cell.length_a   1.000
_cell.length_b   1.000
_cell.length_c   1.000
_cell.angle_alpha   90.00
_cell.angle_beta   90.00
_cell.angle_gamma   90.00
#
_symmetry.space_group_name_H-M   'P 1'
#
loop_
_entity.id
_entity.type
_entity.pdbx_description
1 polymer ?
#
loop_
_entity_poly.entity_id
_entity_poly.type
_entity_poly.pdbx_seq_one_letter_code
_entity_poly.pdbx_strand_id
1 'polypeptide(L)'
;MTDSYDFMTDVDVIQKPAAKKRGRIWELDFIRGFLILLMLIDHLLMTVDYFYGTEWLRLSHGATNGFTRFYAAAEFYMNHPAREVIHPIVVFTFITLCGLSTGFSRNNMKRACTLALISIGITTATAIADSFEPGMIIRFGIIHLLATCVATWAVIELITRHNKFLNFLLGIALGFVIAGLSIRCAYDLGFQSKVASDAFVFVFTDGTFALSPGDFWPILPYSGMFFFAAAISPYLYCDKKTLLPKLDGKWNKPICFIGRHTLIVYVVHLILIVAVLELASYLGFHEWLFLDMFN
;
A
#
# COMPACT_ATOMS: atom_id res chain seq x y z
N MET A 1 -58.14 53.90 7.60
CA MET A 1 -57.21 53.85 6.46
C MET A 1 -55.93 53.25 6.98
N THR A 2 -55.63 52.03 6.51
CA THR A 2 -54.32 51.32 6.49
C THR A 2 -53.64 51.13 7.85
N ASP A 3 -53.83 50.02 8.57
CA ASP A 3 -53.41 48.63 8.28
C ASP A 3 -51.99 48.51 7.72
N SER A 4 -51.05 48.08 8.58
CA SER A 4 -49.98 47.17 8.19
C SER A 4 -49.52 46.37 9.41
N TYR A 5 -50.10 45.18 9.53
CA TYR A 5 -49.64 44.10 10.39
C TYR A 5 -48.23 43.68 9.93
N ASP A 6 -47.23 43.86 10.79
CA ASP A 6 -45.88 43.32 10.53
C ASP A 6 -45.89 41.83 10.88
N PHE A 7 -46.17 41.03 9.86
CA PHE A 7 -46.33 39.60 9.93
C PHE A 7 -44.94 38.96 10.04
N MET A 8 -44.60 38.58 11.27
CA MET A 8 -43.84 37.39 11.64
C MET A 8 -43.26 36.59 10.46
N THR A 9 -41.96 36.75 10.22
CA THR A 9 -41.12 35.72 9.57
C THR A 9 -39.84 35.54 10.37
N ASP A 10 -40.00 35.06 11.61
CA ASP A 10 -38.94 34.28 12.26
C ASP A 10 -38.79 32.98 11.46
N VAL A 11 -38.06 33.06 10.35
CA VAL A 11 -37.50 31.88 9.72
C VAL A 11 -36.41 31.44 10.68
N ASP A 12 -36.76 30.50 11.55
CA ASP A 12 -35.80 29.67 12.27
C ASP A 12 -34.83 29.10 11.24
N VAL A 13 -33.70 29.79 11.06
CA VAL A 13 -32.54 29.23 10.38
C VAL A 13 -32.11 28.10 11.29
N ILE A 14 -32.61 26.90 11.00
CA ILE A 14 -32.08 25.65 11.53
C ILE A 14 -30.60 25.66 11.14
N GLN A 15 -29.75 26.17 12.05
CA GLN A 15 -28.33 26.01 11.95
C GLN A 15 -28.09 24.50 11.97
N LYS A 16 -27.88 23.93 10.77
CA LYS A 16 -27.33 22.59 10.64
C LYS A 16 -26.15 22.55 11.61
N PRO A 17 -26.14 21.65 12.61
CA PRO A 17 -25.03 21.58 13.54
C PRO A 17 -23.76 21.44 12.71
N ALA A 18 -22.83 22.40 12.89
CA ALA A 18 -21.58 22.43 12.17
C ALA A 18 -20.98 21.03 12.23
N ALA A 19 -20.80 20.40 11.05
CA ALA A 19 -20.34 19.03 10.96
C ALA A 19 -19.06 18.89 11.81
N LYS A 20 -19.17 18.24 12.96
CA LYS A 20 -18.09 18.07 13.93
C LYS A 20 -16.89 17.56 13.15
N LYS A 21 -15.85 18.38 12.97
CA LYS A 21 -14.64 17.99 12.25
C LYS A 21 -14.10 16.76 12.96
N ARG A 22 -14.37 15.58 12.41
CA ARG A 22 -13.81 14.32 12.90
C ARG A 22 -12.30 14.48 12.84
N GLY A 23 -11.66 14.48 14.01
CA GLY A 23 -10.22 14.60 14.10
C GLY A 23 -9.58 13.48 13.28
N ARG A 24 -8.56 13.82 12.49
CA ARG A 24 -7.70 12.79 11.92
C ARG A 24 -7.00 12.07 13.07
N ILE A 25 -6.73 10.79 12.86
CA ILE A 25 -6.07 9.95 13.86
C ILE A 25 -4.58 9.97 13.57
N TRP A 26 -3.87 10.78 14.36
CA TRP A 26 -2.47 11.09 14.10
C TRP A 26 -1.60 9.84 14.16
N GLU A 27 -1.89 8.89 15.06
CA GLU A 27 -1.08 7.67 15.22
C GLU A 27 -1.18 6.76 13.99
N LEU A 28 -2.36 6.66 13.36
CA LEU A 28 -2.53 5.88 12.12
C LEU A 28 -1.82 6.56 10.95
N ASP A 29 -1.91 7.88 10.84
CA ASP A 29 -1.20 8.65 9.82
C ASP A 29 0.32 8.57 10.05
N PHE A 30 0.79 8.61 11.29
CA PHE A 30 2.19 8.48 11.64
C PHE A 30 2.76 7.12 11.23
N ILE A 31 2.11 6.02 11.66
CA ILE A 31 2.60 4.67 11.35
C ILE A 31 2.60 4.47 9.83
N ARG A 32 1.53 4.87 9.10
CA ARG A 32 1.54 4.80 7.63
C ARG A 32 2.70 5.58 7.01
N GLY A 33 2.95 6.80 7.48
CA GLY A 33 4.06 7.62 6.99
C GLY A 33 5.41 6.97 7.23
N PHE A 34 5.61 6.38 8.40
CA PHE A 34 6.83 5.66 8.75
C PHE A 34 7.04 4.42 7.87
N LEU A 35 5.98 3.61 7.66
CA LEU A 35 6.06 2.44 6.78
C LEU A 35 6.37 2.82 5.33
N ILE A 36 5.80 3.94 4.84
CA ILE A 36 6.12 4.45 3.51
C ILE A 36 7.58 4.89 3.42
N LEU A 37 8.14 5.55 4.44
CA LEU A 37 9.56 5.89 4.45
C LEU A 37 10.44 4.63 4.38
N LEU A 38 10.10 3.58 5.13
CA LEU A 38 10.82 2.30 5.05
C LEU A 38 10.71 1.66 3.67
N MET A 39 9.51 1.68 3.06
CA MET A 39 9.29 1.19 1.71
C MET A 39 10.14 1.97 0.68
N LEU A 40 10.22 3.30 0.79
CA LEU A 40 11.03 4.14 -0.10
C LEU A 40 12.52 3.78 0.00
N ILE A 41 13.04 3.56 1.21
CA ILE A 41 14.43 3.13 1.42
C ILE A 41 14.64 1.75 0.81
N ASP A 42 13.75 0.79 1.07
CA ASP A 42 13.84 -0.57 0.54
C ASP A 42 13.88 -0.57 -0.99
N HIS A 43 12.96 0.16 -1.64
CA HIS A 43 12.86 0.22 -3.10
C HIS A 43 14.03 0.99 -3.72
N LEU A 44 14.55 2.03 -3.05
CA LEU A 44 15.75 2.74 -3.51
C LEU A 44 16.97 1.82 -3.53
N LEU A 45 17.23 1.13 -2.42
CA LEU A 45 18.39 0.24 -2.31
C LEU A 45 18.24 -0.98 -3.22
N MET A 46 17.04 -1.55 -3.32
CA MET A 46 16.75 -2.61 -4.28
C MET A 46 16.97 -2.15 -5.72
N THR A 47 16.50 -0.95 -6.09
CA THR A 47 16.66 -0.45 -7.47
C THR A 47 18.13 -0.23 -7.80
N VAL A 48 18.92 0.28 -6.84
CA VAL A 48 20.37 0.42 -7.01
C VAL A 48 21.03 -0.95 -7.20
N ASP A 49 20.74 -1.90 -6.33
CA ASP A 49 21.35 -3.24 -6.35
C ASP A 49 21.02 -4.01 -7.63
N TYR A 50 19.75 -4.01 -8.05
CA TYR A 50 19.28 -4.80 -9.19
C TYR A 50 19.55 -4.16 -10.56
N PHE A 51 19.50 -2.82 -10.68
CA PHE A 51 19.50 -2.16 -12.00
C PHE A 51 20.68 -1.22 -12.26
N TYR A 52 21.30 -0.61 -11.24
CA TYR A 52 22.33 0.43 -11.46
C TYR A 52 23.74 0.01 -11.02
N GLY A 53 23.84 -0.82 -9.98
CA GLY A 53 25.08 -1.05 -9.26
C GLY A 53 26.20 -1.65 -10.10
N THR A 54 25.87 -2.65 -10.91
CA THR A 54 26.80 -3.32 -11.84
C THR A 54 27.33 -2.36 -12.90
N GLU A 55 26.47 -1.53 -13.47
CA GLU A 55 26.86 -0.52 -14.46
C GLU A 55 27.70 0.60 -13.85
N TRP A 56 27.34 1.09 -12.67
CA TRP A 56 28.17 2.05 -11.94
C TRP A 56 29.56 1.49 -11.64
N LEU A 57 29.67 0.21 -11.27
CA LEU A 57 30.97 -0.44 -11.05
C LEU A 57 31.78 -0.53 -12.35
N ARG A 58 31.12 -0.91 -13.46
CA ARG A 58 31.73 -0.96 -14.81
C ARG A 58 32.28 0.40 -15.23
N LEU A 59 31.44 1.44 -15.17
CA LEU A 59 31.78 2.81 -15.58
C LEU A 59 32.80 3.47 -14.66
N SER A 60 32.87 3.04 -13.41
CA SER A 60 33.90 3.50 -12.48
C SER A 60 35.26 2.86 -12.74
N HIS A 61 35.39 1.91 -13.68
CA HIS A 61 36.63 1.17 -13.97
C HIS A 61 37.28 0.56 -12.71
N GLY A 62 36.45 0.11 -11.76
CA GLY A 62 36.91 -0.42 -10.47
C GLY A 62 37.39 0.62 -9.46
N ALA A 63 37.26 1.92 -9.74
CA ALA A 63 37.58 2.97 -8.80
C ALA A 63 36.57 3.05 -7.64
N THR A 64 37.06 3.38 -6.44
CA THR A 64 36.19 3.67 -5.30
C THR A 64 35.71 5.12 -5.37
N ASN A 65 34.40 5.32 -5.54
CA ASN A 65 33.77 6.64 -5.61
C ASN A 65 32.39 6.62 -4.92
N GLY A 66 31.63 7.72 -5.03
CA GLY A 66 30.30 7.82 -4.40
C GLY A 66 29.32 6.74 -4.87
N PHE A 67 29.32 6.42 -6.17
CA PHE A 67 28.42 5.42 -6.77
C PHE A 67 28.78 4.00 -6.33
N THR A 68 30.06 3.63 -6.39
CA THR A 68 30.49 2.28 -5.97
C THR A 68 30.33 2.05 -4.47
N ARG A 69 30.49 3.10 -3.64
CA ARG A 69 30.16 3.05 -2.21
C ARG A 69 28.65 2.93 -1.95
N PHE A 70 27.83 3.60 -2.74
CA PHE A 70 26.38 3.51 -2.61
C PHE A 70 25.87 2.14 -3.04
N TYR A 71 26.40 1.58 -4.13
CA TYR A 71 26.14 0.21 -4.54
C TYR A 71 26.52 -0.79 -3.44
N ALA A 72 27.72 -0.69 -2.85
CA ALA A 72 28.11 -1.57 -1.74
C ALA A 72 27.18 -1.47 -0.53
N ALA A 73 26.63 -0.28 -0.24
CA ALA A 73 25.65 -0.11 0.83
C ALA A 73 24.28 -0.74 0.48
N ALA A 74 23.87 -0.66 -0.79
CA ALA A 74 22.67 -1.32 -1.30
C ALA A 74 22.80 -2.85 -1.24
N GLU A 75 23.90 -3.40 -1.77
CA GLU A 75 24.22 -4.83 -1.72
C GLU A 75 24.25 -5.34 -0.27
N PHE A 76 24.91 -4.60 0.64
CA PHE A 76 24.90 -4.94 2.06
C PHE A 76 23.48 -5.01 2.62
N TYR A 77 22.65 -4.00 2.36
CA TYR A 77 21.26 -3.96 2.85
C TYR A 77 20.41 -5.10 2.28
N MET A 78 20.52 -5.38 0.98
CA MET A 78 19.73 -6.40 0.29
C MET A 78 20.05 -7.81 0.81
N ASN A 79 21.31 -8.06 1.17
CA ASN A 79 21.78 -9.34 1.71
C ASN A 79 21.75 -9.41 3.25
N HIS A 80 21.34 -8.34 3.95
CA HIS A 80 21.34 -8.35 5.41
C HIS A 80 20.13 -9.14 5.96
N PRO A 81 20.33 -10.11 6.88
CA PRO A 81 19.24 -10.95 7.40
C PRO A 81 18.16 -10.17 8.15
N ALA A 82 18.49 -8.98 8.66
CA ALA A 82 17.49 -8.11 9.28
C ALA A 82 16.38 -7.71 8.29
N ARG A 83 16.68 -7.60 6.99
CA ARG A 83 15.70 -7.26 5.97
C ARG A 83 14.63 -8.34 5.85
N GLU A 84 15.02 -9.62 5.89
CA GLU A 84 14.11 -10.77 5.82
C GLU A 84 13.06 -10.77 6.95
N VAL A 85 13.41 -10.19 8.10
CA VAL A 85 12.50 -10.06 9.26
C VAL A 85 11.69 -8.76 9.19
N ILE A 86 12.33 -7.63 8.86
CA ILE A 86 11.71 -6.31 8.88
C ILE A 86 10.70 -6.15 7.75
N HIS A 87 11.04 -6.61 6.54
CA HIS A 87 10.20 -6.47 5.35
C HIS A 87 8.78 -7.05 5.53
N PRO A 88 8.59 -8.32 5.96
CA PRO A 88 7.24 -8.85 6.17
C PRO A 88 6.50 -8.11 7.29
N ILE A 89 7.17 -7.69 8.37
CA ILE A 89 6.54 -6.90 9.45
C ILE A 89 5.98 -5.59 8.91
N VAL A 90 6.76 -4.88 8.08
CA VAL A 90 6.35 -3.62 7.44
C VAL A 90 5.10 -3.85 6.60
N VAL A 91 5.11 -4.88 5.76
CA VAL A 91 4.00 -5.16 4.84
C VAL A 91 2.74 -5.62 5.57
N PHE A 92 2.85 -6.54 6.53
CA PHE A 92 1.70 -6.95 7.35
C PHE A 92 1.11 -5.76 8.11
N THR A 93 1.96 -4.90 8.69
CA THR A 93 1.49 -3.69 9.39
C THR A 93 0.78 -2.75 8.42
N PHE A 94 1.31 -2.56 7.21
CA PHE A 94 0.68 -1.73 6.19
C PHE A 94 -0.72 -2.24 5.81
N ILE A 95 -0.85 -3.54 5.56
CA ILE A 95 -2.11 -4.19 5.22
C ILE A 95 -3.12 -4.09 6.37
N THR A 96 -2.67 -4.32 7.62
CA THR A 96 -3.48 -4.12 8.82
C THR A 96 -3.98 -2.68 8.93
N LEU A 97 -3.12 -1.68 8.70
CA LEU A 97 -3.55 -0.28 8.68
C LEU A 97 -4.55 0.00 7.56
N CYS A 98 -4.39 -0.61 6.38
CA CYS A 98 -5.36 -0.49 5.29
C CYS A 98 -6.73 -1.06 5.66
N GLY A 99 -6.76 -2.19 6.38
CA GLY A 99 -7.97 -2.79 6.96
C GLY A 99 -8.58 -1.90 8.03
N LEU A 100 -7.80 -1.41 9.00
CA LEU A 100 -8.27 -0.45 10.00
C LEU A 100 -8.88 0.80 9.35
N SER A 101 -8.34 1.22 8.20
CA SER A 101 -8.81 2.40 7.48
C SER A 101 -10.24 2.29 6.94
N THR A 102 -10.79 1.08 6.77
CA THR A 102 -12.15 0.90 6.23
C THR A 102 -13.23 1.47 7.15
N GLY A 103 -13.05 1.37 8.48
CA GLY A 103 -13.97 1.95 9.47
C GLY A 103 -14.02 3.49 9.46
N PHE A 104 -13.03 4.15 8.86
CA PHE A 104 -12.99 5.61 8.69
C PHE A 104 -13.51 6.07 7.34
N SER A 105 -13.57 5.16 6.36
CA SER A 105 -14.06 5.47 5.02
C SER A 105 -15.53 5.88 5.07
N ARG A 106 -15.89 6.83 4.21
CA ARG A 106 -17.31 7.20 4.00
C ARG A 106 -18.00 6.23 3.06
N ASN A 107 -17.23 5.67 2.11
CA ASN A 107 -17.73 4.77 1.09
C ASN A 107 -16.59 3.84 0.67
N ASN A 108 -16.57 2.62 1.21
CA ASN A 108 -15.57 1.62 0.86
C ASN A 108 -15.71 1.13 -0.59
N MET A 109 -16.91 1.17 -1.18
CA MET A 109 -17.09 0.84 -2.60
C MET A 109 -16.37 1.84 -3.50
N LYS A 110 -16.54 3.15 -3.25
CA LYS A 110 -15.80 4.19 -4.00
C LYS A 110 -14.28 4.03 -3.84
N ARG A 111 -13.83 3.72 -2.63
CA ARG A 111 -12.41 3.44 -2.35
C ARG A 111 -11.92 2.21 -3.11
N ALA A 112 -12.70 1.13 -3.15
CA ALA A 112 -12.40 -0.07 -3.92
C ALA A 112 -12.26 0.25 -5.41
N CYS A 113 -13.24 0.95 -6.01
CA CYS A 113 -13.18 1.36 -7.41
C CYS A 113 -11.96 2.25 -7.70
N THR A 114 -11.61 3.17 -6.78
CA THR A 114 -10.44 4.03 -6.95
C THR A 114 -9.15 3.20 -6.96
N LEU A 115 -9.00 2.25 -6.04
CA LEU A 115 -7.82 1.38 -5.99
C LEU A 115 -7.76 0.44 -7.21
N ALA A 116 -8.90 -0.07 -7.67
CA ALA A 116 -8.97 -0.92 -8.87
C ALA A 116 -8.57 -0.16 -10.15
N LEU A 117 -8.99 1.10 -10.30
CA LEU A 117 -8.56 1.94 -11.43
C LEU A 117 -7.06 2.22 -11.38
N ILE A 118 -6.52 2.48 -10.18
CA ILE A 118 -5.08 2.69 -10.00
C ILE A 118 -4.31 1.40 -10.29
N SER A 119 -4.78 0.24 -9.84
CA SER A 119 -4.11 -1.04 -10.10
C SER A 119 -4.08 -1.38 -11.60
N ILE A 120 -5.17 -1.09 -12.32
CA ILE A 120 -5.19 -1.21 -13.80
C ILE A 120 -4.13 -0.28 -14.41
N GLY A 121 -4.08 0.98 -13.97
CA GLY A 121 -3.06 1.94 -14.45
C GLY A 121 -1.62 1.47 -14.20
N ILE A 122 -1.34 0.90 -13.02
CA ILE A 122 -0.03 0.31 -12.68
C ILE A 122 0.29 -0.86 -13.60
N THR A 123 -0.65 -1.79 -13.82
CA THR A 123 -0.44 -2.92 -14.73
C THR A 123 -0.21 -2.43 -16.16
N THR A 124 -0.96 -1.45 -16.64
CA THR A 124 -0.75 -0.89 -17.98
C THR A 124 0.61 -0.23 -18.12
N ALA A 125 1.01 0.63 -17.17
CA ALA A 125 2.30 1.31 -17.21
C ALA A 125 3.48 0.33 -17.13
N THR A 126 3.39 -0.68 -16.26
CA THR A 126 4.43 -1.69 -16.12
C THR A 126 4.46 -2.69 -17.28
N ALA A 127 3.33 -3.00 -17.91
CA ALA A 127 3.30 -3.80 -19.13
C ALA A 127 3.93 -3.06 -20.33
N ILE A 128 3.77 -1.74 -20.40
CA ILE A 128 4.50 -0.94 -21.40
C ILE A 128 5.99 -1.01 -21.11
N ALA A 129 6.42 -0.78 -19.86
CA ALA A 129 7.83 -0.87 -19.50
C ALA A 129 8.43 -2.27 -19.78
N ASP A 130 7.69 -3.33 -19.45
CA ASP A 130 8.07 -4.73 -19.68
C ASP A 130 8.26 -5.10 -21.16
N SER A 131 7.64 -4.33 -22.08
CA SER A 131 7.85 -4.52 -23.52
C SER A 131 9.22 -4.08 -24.02
N PHE A 132 9.95 -3.31 -23.20
CA PHE A 132 11.32 -2.88 -23.49
C PHE A 132 12.34 -3.70 -22.69
N GLU A 133 12.11 -3.88 -21.39
CA GLU A 133 12.94 -4.73 -20.53
C GLU A 133 12.07 -5.77 -19.80
N PRO A 134 12.22 -7.07 -20.10
CA PRO A 134 11.43 -8.11 -19.46
C PRO A 134 11.65 -8.19 -17.95
N GLY A 135 10.58 -8.46 -17.19
CA GLY A 135 10.65 -8.71 -15.74
C GLY A 135 10.06 -7.60 -14.89
N MET A 136 9.48 -6.56 -15.50
CA MET A 136 8.92 -5.41 -14.79
C MET A 136 7.40 -5.44 -14.66
N ILE A 137 6.71 -6.31 -15.40
CA ILE A 137 5.24 -6.34 -15.40
C ILE A 137 4.65 -6.68 -14.02
N ILE A 138 3.69 -5.86 -13.60
CA ILE A 138 2.92 -6.07 -12.38
C ILE A 138 1.50 -6.49 -12.76
N ARG A 139 1.21 -7.79 -12.71
CA ARG A 139 -0.13 -8.35 -12.93
C ARG A 139 -0.96 -8.40 -11.64
N PHE A 140 -0.31 -8.59 -10.48
CA PHE A 140 -0.98 -8.63 -9.19
C PHE A 140 -0.07 -8.19 -8.03
N GLY A 141 0.11 -6.88 -7.87
CA GLY A 141 0.90 -6.29 -6.80
C GLY A 141 0.10 -5.95 -5.53
N ILE A 142 0.71 -5.23 -4.60
CA ILE A 142 0.08 -4.89 -3.31
C ILE A 142 -1.20 -4.03 -3.50
N ILE A 143 -1.24 -3.16 -4.51
CA ILE A 143 -2.44 -2.33 -4.79
C ILE A 143 -3.58 -3.18 -5.34
N HIS A 144 -3.31 -4.22 -6.14
CA HIS A 144 -4.31 -5.19 -6.59
C HIS A 144 -4.87 -5.99 -5.41
N LEU A 145 -4.00 -6.44 -4.50
CA LEU A 145 -4.40 -7.10 -3.27
C LEU A 145 -5.30 -6.19 -2.42
N LEU A 146 -4.90 -4.94 -2.20
CA LEU A 146 -5.68 -3.98 -1.43
C LEU A 146 -7.00 -3.61 -2.11
N ALA A 147 -7.03 -3.47 -3.44
CA ALA A 147 -8.25 -3.27 -4.19
C ALA A 147 -9.23 -4.44 -3.98
N THR A 148 -8.73 -5.67 -4.09
CA THR A 148 -9.49 -6.91 -3.84
C THR A 148 -10.04 -6.92 -2.41
N CYS A 149 -9.19 -6.70 -1.41
CA CYS A 149 -9.59 -6.70 0.00
C CYS A 149 -10.66 -5.64 0.32
N VAL A 150 -10.49 -4.41 -0.17
CA VAL A 150 -11.44 -3.31 0.06
C VAL A 150 -12.75 -3.56 -0.70
N ALA A 151 -12.69 -4.14 -1.91
CA ALA A 151 -13.88 -4.55 -2.66
C ALA A 151 -14.68 -5.63 -1.91
N THR A 152 -14.01 -6.69 -1.44
CA THR A 152 -14.64 -7.74 -0.63
C THR A 152 -15.26 -7.16 0.64
N TRP A 153 -14.56 -6.24 1.32
CA TRP A 153 -15.11 -5.56 2.49
C TRP A 153 -16.34 -4.71 2.16
N ALA A 154 -16.32 -3.98 1.04
CA ALA A 154 -17.48 -3.19 0.60
C ALA A 154 -18.69 -4.09 0.27
N VAL A 155 -18.46 -5.28 -0.28
CA VAL A 155 -19.50 -6.29 -0.51
C VAL A 155 -20.04 -6.85 0.81
N ILE A 156 -19.18 -7.13 1.79
CA ILE A 156 -19.60 -7.53 3.15
C ILE A 156 -20.51 -6.45 3.75
N GLU A 157 -20.08 -5.18 3.71
CA GLU A 157 -20.87 -4.05 4.20
C GLU A 157 -22.23 -3.93 3.49
N LEU A 158 -22.29 -4.23 2.19
CA LEU A 158 -23.52 -4.21 1.41
C LEU A 158 -24.47 -5.34 1.82
N ILE A 159 -23.97 -6.58 1.87
CA ILE A 159 -24.76 -7.78 2.21
C ILE A 159 -25.34 -7.69 3.62
N THR A 160 -24.57 -7.19 4.57
CA THR A 160 -25.00 -7.03 5.97
C THR A 160 -25.82 -5.77 6.21
N ARG A 161 -26.09 -4.97 5.18
CA ARG A 161 -26.75 -3.66 5.27
C ARG A 161 -26.07 -2.74 6.29
N HIS A 162 -24.74 -2.75 6.30
CA HIS A 162 -23.88 -2.00 7.21
C HIS A 162 -24.08 -2.34 8.71
N ASN A 163 -24.61 -3.52 9.03
CA ASN A 163 -24.71 -3.97 10.42
C ASN A 163 -23.31 -4.27 10.99
N LYS A 164 -22.89 -3.50 12.00
CA LYS A 164 -21.55 -3.59 12.60
C LYS A 164 -21.23 -4.99 13.15
N PHE A 165 -22.18 -5.64 13.81
CA PHE A 165 -21.98 -6.95 14.41
C PHE A 165 -21.85 -8.04 13.35
N LEU A 166 -22.68 -7.98 12.29
CA LEU A 166 -22.56 -8.92 11.17
C LEU A 166 -21.26 -8.71 10.39
N ASN A 167 -20.84 -7.45 10.17
CA ASN A 167 -19.54 -7.14 9.56
C ASN A 167 -18.37 -7.70 10.38
N PHE A 168 -18.45 -7.56 11.71
CA PHE A 168 -17.47 -8.15 12.61
C PHE A 168 -17.42 -9.66 12.45
N LEU A 169 -18.56 -10.34 12.57
CA LEU A 169 -18.63 -11.80 12.49
C LEU A 169 -18.11 -12.32 11.14
N LEU A 170 -18.57 -11.74 10.02
CA LEU A 170 -18.14 -12.14 8.68
C LEU A 170 -16.66 -11.81 8.42
N GLY A 171 -16.17 -10.66 8.88
CA GLY A 171 -14.77 -10.29 8.73
C GLY A 171 -13.83 -11.19 9.54
N ILE A 172 -14.18 -11.51 10.79
CA ILE A 172 -13.43 -12.47 11.61
C ILE A 172 -13.49 -13.88 10.99
N ALA A 173 -14.67 -14.34 10.57
CA ALA A 173 -14.82 -15.64 9.94
C ALA A 173 -13.99 -15.76 8.65
N LEU A 174 -14.04 -14.74 7.78
CA LEU A 174 -13.25 -14.70 6.55
C LEU A 174 -11.75 -14.67 6.85
N GLY A 175 -11.31 -13.90 7.85
CA GLY A 175 -9.93 -13.90 8.31
C GLY A 175 -9.45 -15.28 8.76
N PHE A 176 -10.25 -16.02 9.54
CA PHE A 176 -9.92 -17.39 9.94
C PHE A 176 -9.95 -18.39 8.79
N VAL A 177 -10.88 -18.26 7.83
CA VAL A 177 -10.88 -19.08 6.61
C VAL A 177 -9.59 -18.88 5.84
N ILE A 178 -9.16 -17.64 5.63
CA ILE A 178 -7.90 -17.32 4.96
C ILE A 178 -6.70 -17.87 5.74
N ALA A 179 -6.67 -17.70 7.07
CA ALA A 179 -5.61 -18.27 7.89
C ALA A 179 -5.53 -19.80 7.78
N GLY A 180 -6.67 -20.49 7.84
CA GLY A 180 -6.75 -21.95 7.66
C GLY A 180 -6.31 -22.41 6.27
N LEU A 181 -6.73 -21.71 5.20
CA LEU A 181 -6.27 -21.99 3.84
C LEU A 181 -4.76 -21.73 3.69
N SER A 182 -4.23 -20.70 4.34
CA SER A 182 -2.80 -20.37 4.31
C SER A 182 -1.97 -21.45 5.01
N ILE A 183 -2.42 -21.93 6.17
CA ILE A 183 -1.80 -23.06 6.87
C ILE A 183 -1.84 -24.30 5.98
N ARG A 184 -2.98 -24.59 5.35
CA ARG A 184 -3.08 -25.73 4.42
C ARG A 184 -2.09 -25.60 3.26
N CYS A 185 -2.03 -24.43 2.60
CA CYS A 185 -1.05 -24.19 1.54
C CYS A 185 0.40 -24.36 2.01
N ALA A 186 0.71 -24.06 3.27
CA ALA A 186 2.06 -24.20 3.80
C ALA A 186 2.46 -25.66 4.09
N TYR A 187 1.50 -26.56 4.36
CA TYR A 187 1.78 -27.95 4.75
C TYR A 187 1.31 -29.01 3.75
N ASP A 188 0.52 -28.65 2.74
CA ASP A 188 0.01 -29.54 1.69
C ASP A 188 0.48 -29.03 0.31
N LEU A 189 1.63 -29.54 -0.15
CA LEU A 189 2.24 -29.17 -1.42
C LEU A 189 1.35 -29.49 -2.63
N GLY A 190 0.53 -30.55 -2.56
CA GLY A 190 -0.40 -30.91 -3.62
C GLY A 190 -1.52 -29.87 -3.75
N PHE A 191 -2.06 -29.42 -2.62
CA PHE A 191 -3.00 -28.30 -2.58
C PHE A 191 -2.37 -26.99 -3.03
N GLN A 192 -1.15 -26.67 -2.56
CA GLN A 192 -0.43 -25.45 -2.96
C GLN A 192 -0.21 -25.40 -4.47
N SER A 193 0.24 -26.50 -5.06
CA SER A 193 0.50 -26.61 -6.50
C SER A 193 -0.78 -26.45 -7.33
N LYS A 194 -1.89 -27.06 -6.87
CA LYS A 194 -3.20 -26.89 -7.51
C LYS A 194 -3.72 -25.46 -7.43
N VAL A 195 -3.59 -24.81 -6.26
CA VAL A 195 -3.97 -23.41 -6.10
C VAL A 195 -3.11 -22.51 -7.00
N ALA A 196 -1.81 -22.77 -7.08
CA ALA A 196 -0.89 -22.03 -7.94
C ALA A 196 -1.25 -22.17 -9.44
N SER A 197 -1.65 -23.36 -9.90
CA SER A 197 -2.06 -23.58 -11.30
C SER A 197 -3.41 -22.96 -11.64
N ASP A 198 -4.39 -23.11 -10.76
CA ASP A 198 -5.79 -22.76 -11.05
C ASP A 198 -6.09 -21.28 -10.75
N ALA A 199 -5.35 -20.68 -9.80
CA ALA A 199 -5.65 -19.36 -9.26
C ALA A 199 -4.38 -18.66 -8.75
N PHE A 200 -3.49 -18.25 -9.67
CA PHE A 200 -2.15 -17.74 -9.35
C PHE A 200 -2.13 -16.64 -8.27
N VAL A 201 -3.15 -15.77 -8.20
CA VAL A 201 -3.24 -14.68 -7.21
C VAL A 201 -3.36 -15.13 -5.75
N PHE A 202 -3.61 -16.41 -5.49
CA PHE A 202 -3.89 -16.89 -4.13
C PHE A 202 -2.64 -17.28 -3.32
N VAL A 203 -1.56 -17.69 -3.96
CA VAL A 203 -0.42 -18.30 -3.26
C VAL A 203 0.91 -17.84 -3.85
N PHE A 204 1.95 -17.81 -3.01
CA PHE A 204 3.31 -17.54 -3.46
C PHE A 204 4.03 -18.85 -3.82
N THR A 205 4.52 -18.91 -5.06
CA THR A 205 5.48 -19.88 -5.61
C THR A 205 6.30 -19.16 -6.69
N ASP A 206 7.47 -19.69 -7.03
CA ASP A 206 8.30 -19.12 -8.11
C ASP A 206 7.51 -19.01 -9.44
N GLY A 207 6.68 -20.01 -9.74
CA GLY A 207 5.81 -19.98 -10.93
C GLY A 207 4.75 -18.88 -10.90
N THR A 208 4.13 -18.63 -9.74
CA THR A 208 3.17 -17.51 -9.60
C THR A 208 3.86 -16.15 -9.59
N PHE A 209 5.06 -16.05 -9.01
CA PHE A 209 5.87 -14.84 -9.01
C PHE A 209 6.31 -14.47 -10.43
N ALA A 210 6.70 -15.46 -11.25
CA ALA A 210 7.04 -15.26 -12.65
C ALA A 210 5.87 -14.67 -13.49
N LEU A 211 4.62 -14.79 -13.02
CA LEU A 211 3.47 -14.14 -13.65
C LEU A 211 3.33 -12.66 -13.25
N SER A 212 4.02 -12.18 -12.22
CA SER A 212 3.99 -10.76 -11.80
C SER A 212 5.33 -10.34 -11.21
N PRO A 213 6.44 -10.44 -11.99
CA PRO A 213 7.80 -10.32 -11.47
C PRO A 213 8.13 -8.95 -10.88
N GLY A 214 7.46 -7.88 -11.35
CA GLY A 214 7.71 -6.53 -10.84
C GLY A 214 7.14 -6.27 -9.44
N ASP A 215 6.10 -7.00 -9.03
CA ASP A 215 5.51 -6.95 -7.68
C ASP A 215 4.45 -8.06 -7.58
N PHE A 216 4.51 -8.88 -6.53
CA PHE A 216 3.54 -9.96 -6.34
C PHE A 216 3.17 -10.19 -4.87
N TRP A 217 1.91 -9.93 -4.54
CA TRP A 217 1.37 -10.11 -3.18
C TRP A 217 0.10 -10.95 -3.22
N PRO A 218 0.19 -12.26 -2.94
CA PRO A 218 -0.96 -13.15 -3.03
C PRO A 218 -2.04 -12.84 -1.98
N ILE A 219 -3.24 -13.38 -2.18
CA ILE A 219 -4.35 -13.26 -1.24
C ILE A 219 -4.02 -13.97 0.08
N LEU A 220 -3.42 -15.17 0.03
CA LEU A 220 -2.97 -15.92 1.21
C LEU A 220 -1.52 -15.58 1.54
N PRO A 221 -1.16 -15.29 2.80
CA PRO A 221 -2.03 -15.10 3.98
C PRO A 221 -2.52 -13.65 4.15
N TYR A 222 -2.03 -12.73 3.33
CA TYR A 222 -2.04 -11.30 3.59
C TYR A 222 -3.44 -10.69 3.78
N SER A 223 -4.43 -11.11 2.99
CA SER A 223 -5.80 -10.62 3.09
C SER A 223 -6.48 -10.95 4.42
N GLY A 224 -6.06 -12.02 5.12
CA GLY A 224 -6.64 -12.41 6.40
C GLY A 224 -6.43 -11.33 7.47
N MET A 225 -5.22 -10.77 7.52
CA MET A 225 -4.88 -9.66 8.43
C MET A 225 -5.65 -8.39 8.09
N PHE A 226 -5.92 -8.15 6.81
CA PHE A 226 -6.80 -7.05 6.40
C PHE A 226 -8.21 -7.23 6.97
N PHE A 227 -8.80 -8.42 6.86
CA PHE A 227 -10.19 -8.66 7.30
C PHE A 227 -10.33 -8.64 8.82
N PHE A 228 -9.37 -9.19 9.57
CA PHE A 228 -9.33 -9.03 11.04
C PHE A 228 -9.29 -7.55 11.43
N ALA A 229 -8.42 -6.77 10.78
CA ALA A 229 -8.30 -5.34 11.04
C ALA A 229 -9.58 -4.56 10.68
N ALA A 230 -10.19 -4.86 9.53
CA ALA A 230 -11.43 -4.24 9.08
C ALA A 230 -12.60 -4.55 10.02
N ALA A 231 -12.71 -5.80 10.49
CA ALA A 231 -13.72 -6.24 11.45
C ALA A 231 -13.60 -5.50 12.80
N ILE A 232 -12.39 -5.34 13.31
CA ILE A 232 -12.13 -4.74 14.63
C ILE A 232 -12.20 -3.21 14.58
N SER A 233 -11.94 -2.59 13.42
CA SER A 233 -11.85 -1.12 13.27
C SER A 233 -13.01 -0.33 13.91
N PRO A 234 -14.31 -0.68 13.69
CA PRO A 234 -15.43 0.05 14.28
C PRO A 234 -15.52 -0.04 15.80
N TYR A 235 -14.87 -1.04 16.42
CA TYR A 235 -14.85 -1.26 17.86
C TYR A 235 -13.63 -0.58 18.50
N LEU A 236 -12.47 -0.73 17.86
CA LEU A 236 -11.23 -0.10 18.32
C LEU A 236 -11.30 1.43 18.23
N TYR A 237 -11.95 1.96 17.19
CA TYR A 237 -12.11 3.38 16.96
C TYR A 237 -13.59 3.79 16.89
N CYS A 238 -14.38 3.36 17.87
CA CYS A 238 -15.82 3.62 17.96
C CYS A 238 -16.17 5.12 17.83
N ASP A 239 -15.40 5.96 18.53
CA ASP A 239 -15.53 7.42 18.55
C ASP A 239 -14.83 8.12 17.38
N LYS A 240 -14.06 7.37 16.58
CA LYS A 240 -13.13 7.89 15.56
C LYS A 240 -12.21 8.99 16.10
N LYS A 241 -11.70 8.79 17.31
CA LYS A 241 -10.71 9.65 17.99
C LYS A 241 -9.39 8.90 18.15
N THR A 242 -8.32 9.66 18.33
CA THR A 242 -7.01 9.12 18.69
C THR A 242 -7.08 8.34 20.02
N LEU A 243 -6.38 7.22 20.06
CA LEU A 243 -6.12 6.42 21.26
C LEU A 243 -4.92 6.96 22.06
N LEU A 244 -4.10 7.80 21.44
CA LEU A 244 -2.86 8.33 22.00
C LEU A 244 -2.86 9.88 22.04
N PRO A 245 -3.86 10.54 22.63
CA PRO A 245 -3.98 12.00 22.59
C PRO A 245 -2.80 12.73 23.26
N LYS A 246 -2.19 12.12 24.28
CA LYS A 246 -1.08 12.73 25.03
C LYS A 246 0.25 12.76 24.25
N LEU A 247 0.36 11.98 23.19
CA LEU A 247 1.57 11.87 22.36
C LEU A 247 1.46 12.68 21.06
N ASP A 248 0.29 13.26 20.77
CA ASP A 248 0.11 14.12 19.59
C ASP A 248 0.85 15.45 19.76
N GLY A 249 1.58 15.89 18.74
CA GLY A 249 2.39 17.11 18.82
C GLY A 249 3.04 17.52 17.51
N LYS A 250 3.78 18.64 17.53
CA LYS A 250 4.44 19.18 16.32
C LYS A 250 5.51 18.24 15.74
N TRP A 251 6.12 17.39 16.58
CA TRP A 251 7.19 16.47 16.21
C TRP A 251 6.75 15.42 15.17
N ASN A 252 5.49 14.96 15.23
CA ASN A 252 4.98 13.90 14.36
C ASN A 252 4.53 14.42 12.97
N LYS A 253 4.39 15.75 12.81
CA LYS A 253 3.73 16.35 11.65
C LYS A 253 4.35 16.01 10.29
N PRO A 254 5.69 15.95 10.13
CA PRO A 254 6.30 15.59 8.86
C PRO A 254 5.96 14.15 8.44
N ILE A 255 6.10 13.20 9.35
CA ILE A 255 5.80 11.79 9.09
C ILE A 255 4.30 11.61 8.85
N CYS A 256 3.45 12.24 9.67
CA CYS A 256 2.00 12.26 9.46
C CYS A 256 1.62 12.88 8.10
N PHE A 257 2.38 13.86 7.59
CA PHE A 257 2.12 14.43 6.26
C PHE A 257 2.32 13.39 5.16
N ILE A 258 3.41 12.62 5.22
CA ILE A 258 3.65 11.50 4.29
C ILE A 258 2.52 10.48 4.40
N GLY A 259 2.17 10.07 5.63
CA GLY A 259 1.12 9.08 5.84
C GLY A 259 -0.27 9.53 5.37
N ARG A 260 -0.57 10.83 5.38
CA ARG A 260 -1.80 11.38 4.79
C ARG A 260 -1.85 11.28 3.27
N HIS A 261 -0.69 11.20 2.61
CA HIS A 261 -0.55 11.14 1.15
C HIS A 261 0.01 9.79 0.68
N THR A 262 -0.03 8.76 1.53
CA THR A 262 0.49 7.40 1.29
C THR A 262 0.22 6.89 -0.13
N LEU A 263 -1.03 6.96 -0.61
CA LEU A 263 -1.39 6.43 -1.93
C LEU A 263 -0.67 7.15 -3.07
N ILE A 264 -0.54 8.48 -2.98
CA ILE A 264 0.15 9.27 -4.01
C ILE A 264 1.63 8.90 -3.99
N VAL A 265 2.26 8.95 -2.81
CA VAL A 265 3.68 8.59 -2.66
C VAL A 265 3.94 7.18 -3.19
N TYR A 266 3.09 6.22 -2.83
CA TYR A 266 3.18 4.85 -3.33
C TYR A 266 3.08 4.75 -4.86
N VAL A 267 2.21 5.50 -5.52
CA VAL A 267 2.08 5.38 -6.99
C VAL A 267 3.27 6.01 -7.71
N VAL A 268 3.85 7.09 -7.19
CA VAL A 268 4.90 7.84 -7.90
C VAL A 268 6.32 7.45 -7.51
N HIS A 269 6.53 6.75 -6.39
CA HIS A 269 7.87 6.60 -5.82
C HIS A 269 8.88 5.94 -6.76
N LEU A 270 8.52 4.84 -7.43
CA LEU A 270 9.47 4.11 -8.26
C LEU A 270 9.89 4.94 -9.48
N ILE A 271 8.94 5.66 -10.09
CA ILE A 271 9.21 6.61 -11.18
C ILE A 271 10.18 7.70 -10.72
N LEU A 272 9.98 8.25 -9.52
CA LEU A 272 10.85 9.29 -8.97
C LEU A 272 12.23 8.74 -8.59
N ILE A 273 12.30 7.54 -8.02
CA ILE A 273 13.57 6.87 -7.68
C ILE A 273 14.40 6.69 -8.96
N VAL A 274 13.81 6.06 -9.99
CA VAL A 274 14.48 5.84 -11.28
C VAL A 274 14.91 7.16 -11.90
N ALA A 275 14.03 8.17 -11.95
CA ALA A 275 14.38 9.47 -12.53
C ALA A 275 15.56 10.17 -11.82
N VAL A 276 15.64 10.06 -10.49
CA VAL A 276 16.75 10.63 -9.71
C VAL A 276 18.04 9.85 -9.94
N LEU A 277 17.98 8.52 -9.99
CA LEU A 277 19.15 7.68 -10.24
C LEU A 277 19.67 7.84 -11.66
N GLU A 278 18.80 7.97 -12.66
CA GLU A 278 19.16 8.30 -14.04
C GLU A 278 19.89 9.64 -14.12
N LEU A 279 19.31 10.69 -13.52
CA LEU A 279 19.93 12.01 -13.51
C LEU A 279 21.30 11.99 -12.82
N ALA A 280 21.41 11.26 -11.70
CA ALA A 280 22.69 11.10 -11.01
C ALA A 280 23.71 10.38 -11.90
N SER A 281 23.30 9.31 -12.60
CA SER A 281 24.15 8.54 -13.51
C SER A 281 24.65 9.39 -14.68
N TYR A 282 23.76 10.17 -15.29
CA TYR A 282 24.15 11.09 -16.36
C TYR A 282 25.11 12.18 -15.89
N LEU A 283 24.91 12.74 -14.70
CA LEU A 283 25.82 13.75 -14.16
C LEU A 283 27.18 13.17 -13.73
N GLY A 284 27.21 11.89 -13.33
CA GLY A 284 28.43 11.20 -12.88
C GLY A 284 29.26 10.61 -14.02
N PHE A 285 28.58 10.06 -15.03
CA PHE A 285 29.20 9.24 -16.08
C PHE A 285 28.88 9.71 -17.51
N HIS A 286 27.97 10.68 -17.68
CA HIS A 286 27.46 11.12 -18.99
C HIS A 286 26.73 10.03 -19.80
N GLU A 287 26.20 9.01 -19.11
CA GLU A 287 25.42 7.90 -19.70
C GLU A 287 24.04 7.78 -19.02
N TRP A 288 23.01 7.40 -19.80
CA TRP A 288 21.65 7.17 -19.31
C TRP A 288 21.40 5.68 -19.16
N LEU A 289 21.63 5.12 -17.98
CA LEU A 289 21.69 3.68 -17.79
C LEU A 289 20.36 2.98 -18.09
N PHE A 290 19.28 3.46 -17.50
CA PHE A 290 17.95 2.90 -17.65
C PHE A 290 17.31 3.33 -18.96
N LEU A 291 17.46 4.59 -19.41
CA LEU A 291 16.84 5.03 -20.67
C LEU A 291 17.47 4.37 -21.90
N ASP A 292 18.78 4.08 -21.87
CA ASP A 292 19.44 3.39 -22.97
C ASP A 292 18.97 1.94 -23.12
N MET A 293 18.29 1.35 -22.11
CA MET A 293 17.61 0.05 -22.24
C MET A 293 16.35 0.10 -23.12
N PHE A 294 15.77 1.30 -23.33
CA PHE A 294 14.54 1.48 -24.12
C PHE A 294 14.81 1.86 -25.59
N ASN A 295 16.08 2.06 -25.98
CA ASN A 295 16.51 2.46 -27.32
C ASN A 295 17.08 1.28 -28.12
#